data_AF-A0A3C2DWV7-F1
#
_entry.id   AF-A0A3C2DWV7-F1
#
_cell.length_a   1.000
_cell.length_b   1.000
_cell.length_c   1.000
_cell.angle_alpha   90.00
_cell.angle_beta   90.00
_cell.angle_gamma   90.00
#
_symmetry.space_group_name_H-M   'P 1'
#
loop_
_entity.id
_entity.type
_entity.pdbx_description
1 polymer ?
#
loop_
_entity_poly.entity_id
_entity_poly.type
_entity_poly.pdbx_seq_one_letter_code
_entity_poly.pdbx_strand_id
1 'polypeptide(L)'
;PLSGWGNKTLTAFVAKNATTTNNEYMARPYKLTKYKNLQKLLMERDLRYWQVAAKVFMPERTFRYKMSDKSPGFYSAEMFRIQRNVFPDKTIEEIFGE
;
A
#
# COMPACT_ATOMS: atom_id res chain seq x y z
N PRO A 1 36.99 4.92 36.77
CA PRO A 1 36.24 5.91 35.97
C PRO A 1 36.51 5.74 34.46
N LEU A 2 35.82 4.78 33.85
CA LEU A 2 35.70 4.48 32.42
C LEU A 2 34.32 3.77 32.35
N SER A 3 33.34 4.04 31.51
CA SER A 3 33.33 4.53 30.13
C SER A 3 31.88 4.96 29.82
N GLY A 4 31.64 6.27 29.77
CA GLY A 4 30.33 6.86 29.47
C GLY A 4 30.00 6.96 27.98
N TRP A 5 30.42 6.00 27.16
CA TRP A 5 30.29 6.06 25.69
C TRP A 5 29.70 4.74 25.19
N GLY A 6 28.38 4.67 25.07
CA GLY A 6 27.73 3.47 24.52
C GLY A 6 26.23 3.55 24.23
N ASN A 7 25.51 4.62 24.62
CA ASN A 7 24.04 4.60 24.57
C ASN A 7 23.35 5.72 23.76
N LYS A 8 24.10 6.69 23.20
CA LYS A 8 23.50 7.81 22.43
C LYS A 8 23.52 7.63 20.91
N THR A 9 24.35 6.74 20.38
CA THR A 9 24.48 6.51 18.93
C THR A 9 23.50 5.46 18.40
N LEU A 10 23.20 4.41 19.18
CA LEU A 10 22.21 3.38 18.82
C LEU A 10 20.78 3.92 18.81
N THR A 11 20.41 4.74 19.78
CA THR A 11 19.07 5.36 19.87
C THR A 11 18.83 6.36 18.73
N ALA A 12 19.83 7.14 18.34
CA ALA A 12 19.73 8.06 17.20
C ALA A 12 19.69 7.32 15.84
N PHE A 13 20.37 6.19 15.70
CA PHE A 13 20.34 5.38 14.46
C PHE A 13 18.99 4.65 14.29
N VAL A 14 18.44 4.10 15.37
CA VAL A 14 17.11 3.47 15.37
C VAL A 14 16.00 4.49 15.14
N ALA A 15 16.09 5.68 15.75
CA ALA A 15 15.11 6.75 15.55
C ALA A 15 15.11 7.29 14.10
N LYS A 16 16.28 7.42 13.47
CA LYS A 16 16.40 7.80 12.04
C LYS A 16 15.79 6.73 11.11
N ASN A 17 16.03 5.45 11.36
CA ASN A 17 15.47 4.37 10.53
C ASN A 17 13.95 4.17 10.73
N ALA A 18 13.43 4.47 11.93
CA ALA A 18 11.99 4.39 12.22
C ALA A 18 11.18 5.54 11.61
N THR A 19 11.80 6.72 11.42
CA THR A 19 11.14 7.88 10.76
C THR A 19 11.21 7.81 9.24
N THR A 20 12.29 7.28 8.67
CA THR A 20 12.43 7.11 7.21
C THR A 20 11.41 6.11 6.65
N THR A 21 11.09 5.04 7.38
CA THR A 21 10.17 3.99 6.89
C THR A 21 8.69 4.36 6.90
N ASN A 22 8.28 5.43 7.60
CA ASN A 22 6.87 5.84 7.66
C ASN A 22 6.55 7.04 6.76
N ASN A 23 7.47 8.00 6.61
CA ASN A 23 7.22 9.20 5.80
C ASN A 23 7.66 9.09 4.34
N GLU A 24 8.64 8.23 4.01
CA GLU A 24 9.12 8.07 2.63
C GLU A 24 8.12 7.31 1.72
N TYR A 25 7.12 6.65 2.33
CA TYR A 25 5.98 6.07 1.63
C TYR A 25 4.78 7.01 1.50
N MET A 26 4.74 8.10 2.27
CA MET A 26 3.58 9.02 2.33
C MET A 26 3.58 10.06 1.20
N ALA A 27 4.71 10.29 0.52
CA ALA A 27 4.85 11.38 -0.46
C ALA A 27 5.42 10.94 -1.81
N ARG A 28 5.07 9.74 -2.31
CA ARG A 28 5.43 9.39 -3.70
C ARG A 28 4.40 9.99 -4.66
N PRO A 29 4.82 10.86 -5.61
CA PRO A 29 3.91 11.42 -6.60
C PRO A 29 3.21 10.28 -7.35
N TYR A 30 1.90 10.44 -7.55
CA TYR A 30 1.00 9.44 -8.12
C TYR A 30 1.65 8.81 -9.36
N LYS A 31 2.07 7.55 -9.24
CA LYS A 31 2.38 6.76 -10.44
C LYS A 31 1.05 6.58 -11.15
N LEU A 32 0.95 6.89 -12.44
CA LEU A 32 -0.32 6.71 -13.17
C LEU A 32 -0.87 5.31 -12.87
N THR A 33 -2.08 5.29 -12.30
CA THR A 33 -2.80 4.07 -11.96
C THR A 33 -3.97 3.94 -12.91
N LYS A 34 -4.13 2.76 -13.49
CA LYS A 34 -5.28 2.41 -14.32
C LYS A 34 -6.61 2.56 -13.56
N TYR A 35 -6.58 2.35 -12.24
CA TYR A 35 -7.76 2.32 -11.37
C TYR A 35 -7.77 3.49 -10.40
N LYS A 36 -8.17 4.68 -10.88
CA LYS A 36 -8.19 5.92 -10.08
C LYS A 36 -9.10 5.82 -8.86
N ASN A 37 -10.30 5.26 -9.03
CA ASN A 37 -11.27 5.12 -7.94
C ASN A 37 -10.79 4.14 -6.86
N LEU A 38 -10.28 2.97 -7.23
CA LEU A 38 -9.65 2.06 -6.29
C LEU A 38 -8.49 2.74 -5.54
N GLN A 39 -7.61 3.47 -6.23
CA GLN A 39 -6.50 4.18 -5.58
C GLN A 39 -6.99 5.21 -4.57
N LYS A 40 -8.02 5.99 -4.92
CA LYS A 40 -8.66 6.97 -4.02
C LYS A 40 -9.24 6.28 -2.78
N LEU A 41 -10.00 5.21 -2.96
CA LEU A 41 -10.60 4.44 -1.86
C LEU A 41 -9.55 3.83 -0.91
N LEU A 42 -8.42 3.38 -1.46
CA LEU A 42 -7.31 2.88 -0.64
C LEU A 42 -6.72 3.99 0.23
N MET A 43 -6.58 5.21 -0.31
CA MET A 43 -6.09 6.36 0.46
C MET A 43 -7.09 6.81 1.53
N GLU A 44 -8.37 6.88 1.19
CA GLU A 44 -9.43 7.26 2.14
C GLU A 44 -9.51 6.32 3.35
N ARG A 45 -9.17 5.03 3.16
CA ARG A 45 -9.14 4.03 4.24
C ARG A 45 -7.76 3.80 4.86
N ASP A 46 -6.75 4.59 4.47
CA ASP A 46 -5.35 4.40 4.86
C ASP A 46 -4.86 2.94 4.66
N LEU A 47 -5.27 2.33 3.55
CA LEU A 47 -4.93 0.96 3.19
C LEU A 47 -3.68 0.92 2.31
N ARG A 48 -2.65 0.25 2.81
CA ARG A 48 -1.41 -0.02 2.08
C ARG A 48 -1.57 -1.21 1.15
N TYR A 49 -0.85 -1.20 0.03
CA TYR A 49 -0.92 -2.27 -0.97
C TYR A 49 -0.62 -3.67 -0.41
N TRP A 50 0.34 -3.83 0.50
CA TRP A 50 0.59 -5.14 1.12
C TRP A 50 -0.60 -5.66 1.93
N GLN A 51 -1.37 -4.77 2.59
CA GLN A 51 -2.57 -5.16 3.34
C GLN A 51 -3.67 -5.64 2.40
N VAL A 52 -3.87 -4.92 1.30
CA VAL A 52 -4.84 -5.31 0.26
C VAL A 52 -4.44 -6.65 -0.36
N ALA A 53 -3.17 -6.77 -0.77
CA ALA A 53 -2.61 -7.96 -1.39
C ALA A 53 -2.77 -9.20 -0.49
N ALA A 54 -2.49 -9.06 0.81
CA ALA A 54 -2.72 -10.11 1.80
C ALA A 54 -4.19 -10.53 1.88
N LYS A 55 -5.12 -9.57 1.94
CA LYS A 55 -6.57 -9.83 2.00
C LYS A 55 -7.13 -10.54 0.76
N VAL A 56 -6.49 -10.39 -0.40
CA VAL A 56 -6.95 -10.99 -1.66
C VAL A 56 -6.10 -12.20 -2.10
N PHE A 57 -5.21 -12.66 -1.22
CA PHE A 57 -4.30 -13.79 -1.45
C PHE A 57 -3.44 -13.60 -2.73
N MET A 58 -2.90 -12.41 -2.90
CA MET A 58 -2.06 -12.03 -4.03
C MET A 58 -0.69 -11.50 -3.54
N PRO A 59 0.42 -11.78 -4.22
CA PRO A 59 1.69 -11.13 -3.92
C PRO A 59 1.60 -9.62 -4.12
N GLU A 60 2.17 -8.83 -3.20
CA GLU A 60 2.12 -7.36 -3.29
C GLU A 60 2.73 -6.83 -4.60
N ARG A 61 3.81 -7.46 -5.09
CA ARG A 61 4.43 -7.13 -6.38
C ARG A 61 3.42 -7.26 -7.53
N THR A 62 2.62 -8.32 -7.53
CA THR A 62 1.58 -8.57 -8.53
C THR A 62 0.47 -7.54 -8.42
N PHE A 63 0.04 -7.20 -7.20
CA PHE A 63 -0.96 -6.17 -6.97
C PHE A 63 -0.48 -4.80 -7.49
N ARG A 64 0.75 -4.40 -7.15
CA ARG A 64 1.40 -3.19 -7.68
C ARG A 64 1.47 -3.16 -9.20
N TYR A 65 1.82 -4.29 -9.82
CA TYR A 65 1.84 -4.40 -11.26
C TYR A 65 0.44 -4.20 -11.84
N LYS A 66 -0.58 -4.87 -11.28
CA LYS A 66 -1.99 -4.76 -11.70
C LYS A 66 -2.59 -3.37 -11.54
N MET A 67 -2.13 -2.59 -10.56
CA MET A 67 -2.49 -1.18 -10.40
C MET A 67 -1.87 -0.26 -11.47
N SER A 68 -0.82 -0.69 -12.17
CA SER A 68 -0.13 0.12 -13.17
C SER A 68 -0.74 -0.01 -14.57
N ASP A 69 -0.58 1.03 -15.38
CA ASP A 69 -1.07 1.06 -16.77
C ASP A 69 -0.46 -0.03 -17.67
N LYS A 70 0.67 -0.61 -17.26
CA LYS A 70 1.37 -1.68 -18.01
C LYS A 70 0.75 -3.06 -17.81
N SER A 71 -0.28 -3.18 -16.98
CA SER A 71 -0.92 -4.47 -16.69
C SER A 71 -2.16 -4.69 -17.55
N PRO A 72 -2.47 -5.96 -17.90
CA PRO A 72 -3.81 -6.31 -18.39
C PRO A 72 -4.91 -5.86 -17.40
N GLY A 73 -4.59 -5.70 -16.12
CA GLY A 73 -5.50 -5.27 -15.07
C GLY A 73 -5.87 -6.41 -14.12
N PHE A 74 -6.90 -6.17 -13.31
CA PHE A 74 -7.49 -7.19 -12.46
C PHE A 74 -8.46 -8.07 -13.26
N TYR A 75 -8.39 -9.38 -13.05
CA TYR A 75 -9.40 -10.33 -13.53
C TYR A 75 -10.65 -10.23 -12.66
N SER A 76 -11.81 -10.61 -13.20
CA SER A 76 -13.09 -10.50 -12.47
C SER A 76 -13.03 -11.19 -11.10
N ALA A 77 -12.43 -12.37 -11.01
CA ALA A 77 -12.26 -13.07 -9.72
C ALA A 77 -11.42 -12.28 -8.70
N GLU A 78 -10.42 -11.52 -9.15
CA GLU A 78 -9.61 -10.65 -8.28
C GLU A 78 -10.40 -9.40 -7.88
N MET A 79 -11.16 -8.81 -8.79
CA MET A 79 -12.05 -7.68 -8.50
C MET A 79 -13.10 -8.06 -7.45
N PHE A 80 -13.72 -9.24 -7.58
CA PHE A 80 -14.63 -9.78 -6.57
C PHE A 80 -13.96 -10.02 -5.21
N ARG A 81 -12.71 -10.50 -5.18
CA ARG A 81 -11.96 -10.64 -3.91
C ARG A 81 -11.67 -9.29 -3.27
N ILE A 82 -11.28 -8.29 -4.07
CA ILE A 82 -11.04 -6.93 -3.59
C ILE A 82 -12.34 -6.36 -3.02
N GLN A 83 -13.45 -6.46 -3.76
CA GLN A 83 -14.76 -6.02 -3.28
C GLN A 83 -15.12 -6.73 -1.96
N ARG A 84 -15.18 -8.07 -1.96
CA ARG A 84 -15.62 -8.84 -0.79
C ARG A 84 -14.74 -8.66 0.45
N ASN A 85 -13.41 -8.61 0.29
CA ASN A 85 -12.49 -8.67 1.43
C ASN A 85 -11.94 -7.29 1.86
N VAL A 86 -12.03 -6.27 1.00
CA VAL A 86 -11.43 -4.95 1.23
C VAL A 86 -12.49 -3.86 1.29
N PHE A 87 -13.49 -3.93 0.41
CA PHE A 87 -14.56 -2.94 0.27
C PHE A 87 -15.94 -3.62 0.21
N PRO A 88 -16.34 -4.37 1.25
CA PRO A 88 -17.59 -5.15 1.21
C PRO A 88 -18.84 -4.28 1.11
N ASP A 89 -18.71 -3.00 1.46
CA ASP A 89 -19.74 -1.97 1.41
C ASP A 89 -19.83 -1.24 0.05
N LYS A 90 -18.95 -1.56 -0.90
CA LYS A 90 -18.90 -0.95 -2.25
C LYS A 90 -19.27 -1.96 -3.32
N THR A 91 -19.80 -1.49 -4.45
CA THR A 91 -19.97 -2.32 -5.65
C THR A 91 -18.67 -2.38 -6.48
N ILE A 92 -18.61 -3.29 -7.45
CA ILE A 92 -17.44 -3.37 -8.35
C ILE A 92 -17.32 -2.09 -9.19
N GLU A 93 -18.44 -1.52 -9.62
CA GLU A 93 -18.50 -0.29 -10.41
C GLU A 93 -17.98 0.91 -9.60
N GLU A 94 -18.30 1.01 -8.31
CA GLU A 94 -17.78 2.08 -7.46
C GLU A 94 -16.25 1.96 -7.23
N ILE A 95 -15.71 0.74 -7.25
CA ILE A 95 -14.30 0.49 -7.01
C ILE A 95 -13.48 0.64 -8.31
N PHE A 96 -13.98 0.11 -9.41
CA PHE A 96 -13.24 -0.05 -10.66
C PHE A 96 -13.80 0.74 -11.84
N GLY A 97 -14.90 1.47 -11.67
CA GLY A 97 -15.41 2.43 -12.64
C GLY A 97 -14.42 3.58 -12.88
N GLU A 98 -14.67 4.36 -13.93
CA GLU A 98 -13.85 5.52 -14.32
C GLU A 98 -13.96 6.71 -13.36
#